data_AF-A0A317JA19-F1
#
_entry.id   AF-A0A317JA19-F1
#
_cell.length_a   1.000
_cell.length_b   1.000
_cell.length_c   1.000
_cell.angle_alpha   90.00
_cell.angle_beta   90.00
_cell.angle_gamma   90.00
#
_symmetry.space_group_name_H-M   'P 1'
#
loop_
_entity.id
_entity.type
_entity.pdbx_description
1 polymer ?
#
loop_
_entity_poly.entity_id
_entity_poly.type
_entity_poly.pdbx_seq_one_letter_code
_entity_poly.pdbx_strand_id
1 'polypeptide(L)'
;MRRLNVPPLEYLVQQVGAFGTSALVIAAVLVFIALVAFVIFRRKKKPAATPTPEPEKAREDLTPTPVQTSPAEVLTLRIALRGTQESLWGRVRSLLQTESPSIDELEEVLYTSDLGPQTVERLMEQIRPHSRDGIDHVRGLLRQEFHRIFDEAHVNEPVEGDPLAHLQVSSRPSVWMIVGVNGAGKTTTIGKISALLAQKGKKVLVAAGDTFRAAAQSQLKVWTERAQVEIFDPLGISDPSAVAYDAVAKAKAKDYDVVLIDTAGRLHTQSHLMDELKKVKRVLAKVIPESPHEVLIVLDANSGQNALHQAREFDQALGLTGLILTKMDGTAKGGVAIGISQELKRPIRLVGVGEKIVDLRAFSSRDFIDSILDLSSP
;
A
#
# COMPACT_ATOMS: atom_id res chain seq x y z
N MET A 1 0.18 -66.11 -44.03
CA MET A 1 0.81 -66.38 -42.72
C MET A 1 0.64 -65.13 -41.87
N ARG A 2 0.09 -65.08 -40.66
CA ARG A 2 -0.48 -66.07 -39.72
C ARG A 2 -1.66 -65.39 -39.02
N ARG A 3 -2.69 -66.19 -38.76
CA ARG A 3 -3.87 -65.89 -37.92
C ARG A 3 -3.44 -65.66 -36.46
N LEU A 4 -4.27 -64.98 -35.68
CA LEU A 4 -5.11 -65.55 -34.61
C LEU A 4 -5.90 -64.40 -33.91
N ASN A 5 -7.10 -64.50 -33.33
CA ASN A 5 -8.21 -65.47 -33.33
C ASN A 5 -9.01 -65.20 -32.04
N VAL A 6 -10.24 -64.64 -32.07
CA VAL A 6 -11.36 -64.91 -31.12
C VAL A 6 -12.64 -64.17 -31.61
N PRO A 7 -13.87 -64.59 -31.26
CA PRO A 7 -14.67 -65.68 -31.83
C PRO A 7 -15.93 -65.19 -32.63
N PRO A 8 -16.69 -66.10 -33.27
CA PRO A 8 -17.84 -65.76 -34.12
C PRO A 8 -19.09 -65.32 -33.33
N LEU A 9 -19.88 -64.45 -33.93
CA LEU A 9 -21.12 -63.83 -33.41
C LEU A 9 -22.31 -64.80 -33.25
N GLU A 10 -22.06 -66.10 -33.04
CA GLU A 10 -23.09 -67.14 -32.95
C GLU A 10 -23.41 -67.56 -31.50
N TYR A 11 -22.83 -66.92 -30.48
CA TYR A 11 -23.13 -67.26 -29.08
C TYR A 11 -24.10 -66.31 -28.37
N LEU A 12 -24.59 -65.23 -29.01
CA LEU A 12 -25.52 -64.29 -28.38
C LEU A 12 -26.95 -64.30 -28.97
N VAL A 13 -27.24 -65.23 -29.88
CA VAL A 13 -28.56 -65.33 -30.54
C VAL A 13 -29.35 -66.57 -30.08
N GLN A 14 -28.81 -67.39 -29.18
CA GLN A 14 -29.49 -68.62 -28.75
C GLN A 14 -30.03 -68.62 -27.32
N GLN A 15 -30.33 -67.45 -26.74
CA GLN A 15 -31.12 -67.43 -25.50
C GLN A 15 -31.84 -66.11 -25.16
N VAL A 16 -32.47 -65.43 -26.13
CA VAL A 16 -33.66 -64.60 -25.84
C VAL A 16 -34.62 -64.74 -27.02
N GLY A 17 -35.24 -65.92 -27.07
CA GLY A 17 -36.43 -66.13 -27.87
C GLY A 17 -37.57 -65.26 -27.34
N ALA A 18 -38.21 -64.57 -28.27
CA ALA A 18 -39.54 -63.97 -28.20
C ALA A 18 -39.78 -62.89 -27.12
N PHE A 19 -40.13 -61.69 -27.61
CA PHE A 19 -40.52 -60.47 -26.87
C PHE A 19 -39.37 -59.59 -26.35
N GLY A 20 -38.97 -58.58 -27.13
CA GLY A 20 -38.20 -57.47 -26.56
C GLY A 20 -37.54 -56.46 -27.50
N THR A 21 -37.43 -56.74 -28.81
CA THR A 21 -36.72 -55.84 -29.74
C THR A 21 -37.43 -54.50 -29.95
N SER A 22 -38.77 -54.47 -29.92
CA SER A 22 -39.55 -53.24 -30.03
C SER A 22 -39.40 -52.34 -28.80
N ALA A 23 -39.33 -52.93 -27.58
CA ALA A 23 -39.25 -52.17 -26.34
C ALA A 23 -37.88 -51.47 -26.18
N LEU A 24 -36.79 -52.16 -26.58
CA LEU A 24 -35.44 -51.61 -26.53
C LEU A 24 -35.25 -50.47 -27.54
N VAL A 25 -35.82 -50.60 -28.75
CA VAL A 25 -35.81 -49.52 -29.76
C VAL A 25 -36.65 -48.33 -29.30
N ILE A 26 -37.84 -48.57 -28.71
CA ILE A 26 -38.68 -47.50 -28.16
C ILE A 26 -37.98 -46.79 -26.99
N ALA A 27 -37.32 -47.52 -26.09
CA ALA A 27 -36.56 -46.95 -24.99
C ALA A 27 -35.38 -46.10 -25.48
N ALA A 28 -34.64 -46.57 -26.50
CA ALA A 28 -33.55 -45.80 -27.10
C ALA A 28 -34.03 -44.50 -27.77
N VAL A 29 -35.17 -44.55 -28.48
CA VAL A 29 -35.80 -43.37 -29.08
C VAL A 29 -36.28 -42.39 -28.02
N LEU A 30 -36.88 -42.87 -26.92
CA LEU A 30 -37.32 -42.01 -25.81
C LEU A 30 -36.15 -41.35 -25.08
N VAL A 31 -35.04 -42.07 -24.87
CA VAL A 31 -33.81 -41.51 -24.30
C VAL A 31 -33.21 -40.45 -25.23
N PHE A 32 -33.19 -40.71 -26.55
CA PHE A 32 -32.71 -39.72 -27.52
C PHE A 32 -33.59 -38.47 -27.55
N ILE A 33 -34.91 -38.62 -27.54
CA ILE A 33 -35.85 -37.49 -27.46
C ILE A 33 -35.68 -36.72 -26.15
N ALA A 34 -35.50 -37.41 -25.02
CA ALA A 34 -35.24 -36.77 -23.73
C ALA A 34 -33.91 -36.01 -23.72
N LEU A 35 -32.88 -36.54 -24.37
CA LEU A 35 -31.56 -35.90 -24.47
C LEU A 35 -31.59 -34.67 -25.38
N VAL A 36 -32.31 -34.76 -26.51
CA VAL A 36 -32.55 -33.61 -27.41
C VAL A 36 -33.42 -32.56 -26.71
N ALA A 37 -34.48 -32.96 -26.01
CA ALA A 37 -35.31 -32.05 -25.21
C ALA A 37 -34.50 -31.40 -24.07
N PHE A 38 -33.60 -32.14 -23.42
CA PHE A 38 -32.71 -31.62 -22.38
C PHE A 38 -31.71 -30.61 -22.94
N VAL A 39 -31.14 -30.86 -24.13
CA VAL A 39 -30.24 -29.91 -24.81
C VAL A 39 -30.99 -28.66 -25.28
N ILE A 40 -32.21 -28.79 -25.80
CA ILE A 40 -33.06 -27.66 -26.20
C ILE A 40 -33.51 -26.86 -24.95
N PHE A 41 -33.85 -27.53 -23.85
CA PHE A 41 -34.20 -26.89 -22.58
C PHE A 41 -33.00 -26.16 -21.96
N ARG A 42 -31.79 -26.74 -22.04
CA ARG A 42 -30.55 -26.05 -21.64
C ARG A 42 -30.20 -24.88 -22.55
N ARG A 43 -30.49 -24.95 -23.86
CA ARG A 43 -30.31 -23.82 -24.78
C ARG A 43 -31.34 -22.70 -24.57
N LYS A 44 -32.56 -23.02 -24.14
CA LYS A 44 -33.59 -22.02 -23.76
C LYS A 44 -33.34 -21.40 -22.38
N LYS A 45 -32.70 -22.11 -21.45
CA LYS A 45 -32.13 -21.54 -20.22
C LYS A 45 -30.74 -20.97 -20.49
N LYS A 46 -30.68 -19.78 -21.11
CA LYS A 46 -29.58 -18.86 -20.80
C LYS A 46 -29.54 -18.69 -19.28
N PRO A 47 -28.38 -18.75 -18.60
CA PRO A 47 -28.32 -18.18 -17.26
C PRO A 47 -28.82 -16.74 -17.39
N ALA A 48 -29.82 -16.38 -16.58
CA ALA A 48 -30.20 -14.99 -16.44
C ALA A 48 -28.91 -14.22 -16.15
N ALA A 49 -28.60 -13.23 -16.98
CA ALA A 49 -27.61 -12.25 -16.61
C ALA A 49 -28.05 -11.73 -15.25
N THR A 50 -27.22 -11.96 -14.22
CA THR A 50 -27.30 -11.18 -12.99
C THR A 50 -27.34 -9.72 -13.46
N PRO A 51 -28.33 -8.90 -13.04
CA PRO A 51 -28.31 -7.50 -13.40
C PRO A 51 -26.97 -6.96 -12.93
N THR A 52 -26.13 -6.58 -13.89
CA THR A 52 -25.00 -5.70 -13.63
C THR A 52 -25.60 -4.54 -12.83
N PRO A 53 -25.13 -4.23 -11.61
CA PRO A 53 -25.54 -3.00 -10.98
C PRO A 53 -25.18 -1.90 -11.98
N GLU A 54 -26.22 -1.23 -12.47
CA GLU A 54 -26.10 0.02 -13.20
C GLU A 54 -25.12 0.88 -12.40
N PRO A 55 -24.09 1.48 -13.01
CA PRO A 55 -23.16 2.31 -12.26
C PRO A 55 -23.99 3.39 -11.59
N GLU A 56 -24.14 3.26 -10.28
CA GLU A 56 -24.69 4.27 -9.41
C GLU A 56 -23.96 5.54 -9.79
N LYS A 57 -24.71 6.51 -10.32
CA LYS A 57 -24.21 7.85 -10.57
C LYS A 57 -23.81 8.43 -9.22
N ALA A 58 -22.61 8.11 -8.75
CA ALA A 58 -21.79 9.00 -7.97
C ALA A 58 -21.40 10.15 -8.91
N ARG A 59 -22.39 10.99 -9.25
CA ARG A 59 -22.14 12.40 -9.51
C ARG A 59 -21.81 12.98 -8.15
N GLU A 60 -20.57 12.79 -7.71
CA GLU A 60 -20.00 13.76 -6.79
C GLU A 60 -20.08 15.10 -7.50
N ASP A 61 -20.84 16.01 -6.89
CA ASP A 61 -20.96 17.40 -7.27
C ASP A 61 -19.58 18.06 -7.12
N LEU A 62 -18.74 17.91 -8.15
CA LEU A 62 -17.46 18.62 -8.29
C LEU A 62 -17.72 19.99 -8.93
N THR A 63 -18.62 20.78 -8.35
CA THR A 63 -18.68 22.22 -8.62
C THR A 63 -18.11 23.01 -7.44
N PRO A 64 -17.30 24.05 -7.72
CA PRO A 64 -16.40 24.64 -6.75
C PRO A 64 -17.16 25.53 -5.77
N THR A 65 -17.05 25.24 -4.46
CA THR A 65 -17.34 26.25 -3.44
C THR A 65 -16.05 27.04 -3.17
N PRO A 66 -16.05 28.38 -3.26
CA PRO A 66 -14.92 29.20 -2.87
C PRO A 66 -14.57 28.94 -1.40
N VAL A 67 -13.27 28.81 -1.11
CA VAL A 67 -12.72 28.56 0.22
C VAL A 67 -13.14 29.70 1.16
N GLN A 68 -14.11 29.43 2.03
CA GLN A 68 -14.24 30.15 3.29
C GLN A 68 -13.15 29.60 4.21
N THR A 69 -12.11 30.39 4.44
CA THR A 69 -11.10 30.11 5.48
C THR A 69 -11.74 30.35 6.84
N SER A 70 -12.45 29.35 7.38
CA SER A 70 -12.49 29.18 8.82
C SER A 70 -11.16 28.54 9.26
N PRO A 71 -10.65 28.82 10.47
CA PRO A 71 -9.46 28.15 10.97
C PRO A 71 -9.81 26.69 11.22
N ALA A 72 -9.58 25.84 10.22
CA ALA A 72 -9.69 24.41 10.39
C ALA A 72 -8.68 24.00 11.48
N GLU A 73 -9.14 23.38 12.55
CA GLU A 73 -8.30 22.79 13.57
C GLU A 73 -7.21 21.95 12.89
N VAL A 74 -5.96 22.39 13.03
CA VAL A 74 -4.80 21.69 12.49
C VAL A 74 -4.71 20.38 13.25
N LEU A 75 -5.11 19.26 12.63
CA LEU A 75 -5.09 17.95 13.27
C LEU A 75 -3.66 17.65 13.72
N THR A 76 -3.36 17.74 15.02
CA THR A 76 -1.99 17.51 15.51
C THR A 76 -1.63 16.03 15.40
N LEU A 77 -0.34 15.72 15.28
CA LEU A 77 0.12 14.33 15.25
C LEU A 77 -0.36 13.57 16.51
N ARG A 78 -0.47 14.28 17.65
CA ARG A 78 -1.04 13.74 18.88
C ARG A 78 -2.49 13.29 18.72
N ILE A 79 -3.36 14.10 18.13
CA ILE A 79 -4.77 13.72 17.93
C ILE A 79 -4.86 12.51 17.01
N ALA A 80 -4.06 12.50 15.93
CA ALA A 80 -4.02 11.38 14.99
C ALA A 80 -3.58 10.07 15.68
N LEU A 81 -2.59 10.13 16.58
CA LEU A 81 -2.00 8.98 17.27
C LEU A 81 -2.75 8.52 18.53
N ARG A 82 -3.84 9.17 18.94
CA ARG A 82 -4.56 8.82 20.18
C ARG A 82 -4.95 7.34 20.23
N GLY A 83 -5.48 6.79 19.13
CA GLY A 83 -5.83 5.36 19.08
C GLY A 83 -4.63 4.44 19.28
N THR A 84 -3.45 4.84 18.79
CA THR A 84 -2.20 4.09 18.97
C THR A 84 -1.66 4.23 20.40
N GLN A 85 -1.78 5.41 21.00
CA GLN A 85 -1.41 5.63 22.40
C GLN A 85 -2.26 4.76 23.34
N GLU A 86 -3.58 4.69 23.10
CA GLU A 86 -4.49 3.85 23.88
C GLU A 86 -4.19 2.35 23.68
N SER A 87 -3.89 1.91 22.44
CA SER A 87 -3.62 0.50 22.11
C SER A 87 -2.25 -0.01 22.55
N LEU A 88 -1.27 0.87 22.71
CA LEU A 88 0.08 0.53 23.18
C LEU A 88 0.24 0.93 24.65
N TRP A 89 0.45 2.22 24.92
CA TRP A 89 0.79 2.69 26.26
C TRP A 89 -0.36 2.54 27.24
N GLY A 90 -1.61 2.74 26.80
CA GLY A 90 -2.79 2.52 27.66
C GLY A 90 -2.83 1.09 28.23
N ARG A 91 -2.57 0.08 27.39
CA ARG A 91 -2.53 -1.33 27.79
C ARG A 91 -1.31 -1.66 28.66
N VAL A 92 -0.13 -1.17 28.29
CA VAL A 92 1.09 -1.33 29.11
C VAL A 92 0.90 -0.71 30.49
N ARG A 93 0.38 0.52 30.58
CA ARG A 93 0.08 1.20 31.84
C ARG A 93 -0.89 0.39 32.70
N SER A 94 -1.99 -0.10 32.11
CA SER A 94 -2.97 -0.89 32.84
C SER A 94 -2.37 -2.17 33.43
N LEU A 95 -1.48 -2.83 32.69
CA LEU A 95 -0.80 -4.03 33.15
C LEU A 95 0.17 -3.72 34.30
N LEU A 96 1.00 -2.69 34.15
CA LEU A 96 2.00 -2.30 35.15
C LEU A 96 1.41 -1.71 36.44
N GLN A 97 0.12 -1.35 36.45
CA GLN A 97 -0.60 -0.92 37.65
C GLN A 97 -1.10 -2.08 38.53
N THR A 98 -1.00 -3.32 38.06
CA THR A 98 -1.38 -4.50 38.84
C THR A 98 -0.34 -4.81 39.92
N GLU A 99 -0.74 -5.50 41.00
CA GLU A 99 0.18 -5.86 42.10
C GLU A 99 1.28 -6.85 41.67
N SER A 100 1.08 -7.58 40.59
CA SER A 100 2.01 -8.59 40.07
C SER A 100 1.97 -8.61 38.54
N PRO A 101 2.58 -7.61 37.87
CA PRO A 101 2.56 -7.53 36.42
C PRO A 101 3.29 -8.73 35.81
N SER A 102 2.61 -9.43 34.90
CA SER A 102 3.19 -10.53 34.16
C SER A 102 4.05 -10.02 33.02
N ILE A 103 5.30 -10.50 32.95
CA ILE A 103 6.22 -10.21 31.86
C ILE A 103 5.72 -10.76 30.53
N ASP A 104 5.09 -11.93 30.56
CA ASP A 104 4.58 -12.58 29.36
C ASP A 104 3.35 -11.83 28.81
N GLU A 105 2.52 -11.26 29.69
CA GLU A 105 1.41 -10.38 29.28
C GLU A 105 1.93 -9.06 28.70
N LEU A 106 3.04 -8.52 29.23
CA LEU A 106 3.65 -7.30 28.70
C LEU A 106 4.17 -7.55 27.28
N GLU A 107 4.85 -8.68 27.08
CA GLU A 107 5.30 -9.13 25.76
C GLU A 107 4.11 -9.28 24.80
N GLU A 108 3.02 -9.93 25.22
CA GLU A 108 1.80 -10.06 24.41
C GLU A 108 1.20 -8.69 24.02
N VAL A 109 1.17 -7.73 24.95
CA VAL A 109 0.73 -6.36 24.66
C VAL A 109 1.59 -5.75 23.56
N LEU A 110 2.92 -5.81 23.68
CA LEU A 110 3.84 -5.26 22.68
C LEU A 110 3.69 -5.94 21.31
N TYR A 111 3.51 -7.26 21.28
CA TYR A 111 3.25 -8.03 20.04
C TYR A 111 1.97 -7.59 19.34
N THR A 112 0.91 -7.37 20.12
CA THR A 112 -0.41 -7.00 19.59
C THR A 112 -0.54 -5.51 19.26
N SER A 113 0.48 -4.69 19.54
CA SER A 113 0.56 -3.27 19.20
C SER A 113 1.25 -2.97 17.86
N ASP A 114 1.33 -3.95 16.96
CA ASP A 114 1.88 -3.80 15.60
C ASP A 114 3.36 -3.36 15.55
N LEU A 115 4.15 -3.61 16.61
CA LEU A 115 5.60 -3.30 16.64
C LEU A 115 6.45 -4.29 15.81
N GLY A 116 5.95 -5.52 15.63
CA GLY A 116 6.63 -6.60 14.93
C GLY A 116 7.61 -7.40 15.80
N PRO A 117 7.86 -8.69 15.48
CA PRO A 117 8.51 -9.60 16.42
C PRO A 117 9.91 -9.20 16.86
N GLN A 118 10.75 -8.76 15.92
CA GLN A 118 12.13 -8.36 16.21
C GLN A 118 12.19 -7.13 17.12
N THR A 119 11.22 -6.22 16.97
CA THR A 119 11.10 -5.04 17.80
C THR A 119 10.71 -5.41 19.22
N VAL A 120 9.71 -6.29 19.36
CA VAL A 120 9.27 -6.75 20.68
C VAL A 120 10.40 -7.46 21.41
N GLU A 121 11.11 -8.38 20.75
CA GLU A 121 12.25 -9.08 21.32
C GLU A 121 13.30 -8.10 21.86
N ARG A 122 13.71 -7.13 21.04
CA ARG A 122 14.66 -6.06 21.43
C ARG A 122 14.17 -5.26 22.64
N LEU A 123 12.89 -4.88 22.68
CA LEU A 123 12.33 -4.12 23.81
C LEU A 123 12.30 -4.98 25.08
N MET A 124 11.92 -6.25 24.95
CA MET A 124 11.84 -7.17 26.09
C MET A 124 13.22 -7.47 26.69
N GLU A 125 14.29 -7.52 25.88
CA GLU A 125 15.66 -7.61 26.40
C GLU A 125 16.01 -6.48 27.38
N GLN A 126 15.51 -5.27 27.14
CA GLN A 126 15.74 -4.12 28.01
C GLN A 126 14.79 -4.09 29.21
N ILE A 127 13.53 -4.50 29.02
CA ILE A 127 12.49 -4.39 30.05
C ILE A 127 12.53 -5.55 31.05
N ARG A 128 12.77 -6.79 30.62
CA ARG A 128 12.71 -7.98 31.50
C ARG A 128 13.50 -7.79 32.81
N PRO A 129 14.76 -7.29 32.80
CA PRO A 129 15.54 -7.09 34.02
C PRO A 129 14.96 -6.03 34.97
N HIS A 130 14.20 -5.07 34.45
CA HIS A 130 13.74 -3.86 35.15
C HIS A 130 12.22 -3.80 35.33
N SER A 131 11.53 -4.90 35.05
CA SER A 131 10.06 -4.97 35.04
C SER A 131 9.39 -4.68 36.38
N ARG A 132 10.15 -4.77 37.48
CA ARG A 132 9.69 -4.47 38.84
C ARG A 132 10.05 -3.05 39.29
N ASP A 133 10.75 -2.28 38.46
CA ASP A 133 11.27 -0.95 38.81
C ASP A 133 10.21 0.16 38.64
N GLY A 134 8.96 -0.25 38.37
CA GLY A 134 7.81 0.64 38.28
C GLY A 134 7.54 1.17 36.88
N ILE A 135 6.34 1.70 36.71
CA ILE A 135 5.80 2.14 35.42
C ILE A 135 6.64 3.23 34.74
N ASP A 136 7.15 4.20 35.51
CA ASP A 136 7.95 5.31 34.98
C ASP A 136 9.30 4.84 34.44
N HIS A 137 9.89 3.82 35.08
CA HIS A 137 11.14 3.24 34.62
C HIS A 137 10.94 2.51 33.28
N VAL A 138 9.91 1.66 33.18
CA VAL A 138 9.56 0.96 31.92
C VAL A 138 9.24 1.96 30.80
N ARG A 139 8.49 3.04 31.11
CA ARG A 139 8.23 4.12 30.15
C ARG A 139 9.53 4.77 29.66
N GLY A 140 10.47 5.02 30.57
CA GLY A 140 11.79 5.56 30.25
C GLY A 140 12.59 4.66 29.31
N LEU A 141 12.61 3.35 29.59
CA LEU A 141 13.29 2.35 28.75
C LEU A 141 12.67 2.28 27.34
N LEU A 142 11.34 2.23 27.25
CA LEU A 142 10.63 2.26 25.96
C LEU A 142 10.98 3.53 25.17
N ARG A 143 10.94 4.69 25.83
CA ARG A 143 11.28 5.98 25.22
C ARG A 143 12.69 5.96 24.65
N GLN A 144 13.65 5.49 25.45
CA GLN A 144 15.07 5.42 25.05
C GLN A 144 15.27 4.50 23.85
N GLU A 145 14.69 3.29 23.88
CA GLU A 145 14.83 2.36 22.75
C GLU A 145 14.11 2.83 21.49
N PHE A 146 12.95 3.50 21.59
CA PHE A 146 12.29 4.08 20.43
C PHE A 146 13.14 5.18 19.78
N HIS A 147 13.74 6.06 20.58
CA HIS A 147 14.68 7.05 20.05
C HIS A 147 15.85 6.37 19.33
N ARG A 148 16.47 5.37 19.96
CA ARG A 148 17.57 4.62 19.38
C ARG A 148 17.20 3.94 18.05
N ILE A 149 16.01 3.37 17.96
CA ILE A 149 15.50 2.76 16.72
C ILE A 149 15.38 3.79 15.60
N PHE A 150 14.82 4.97 15.88
CA PHE A 150 14.68 6.02 14.87
C PHE A 150 16.03 6.65 14.47
N ASP A 151 16.95 6.80 15.42
CA ASP A 151 18.32 7.27 15.15
C ASP A 151 19.08 6.30 14.24
N GLU A 152 19.01 4.98 14.52
CA GLU A 152 19.57 3.94 13.66
C GLU A 152 18.93 3.90 12.25
N ALA A 153 17.67 4.35 12.15
CA ALA A 153 16.96 4.50 10.88
C ALA A 153 17.22 5.84 10.18
N HIS A 154 18.07 6.70 10.74
CA HIS A 154 18.44 8.02 10.22
C HIS A 154 17.23 8.96 10.05
N VAL A 155 16.22 8.82 10.92
CA VAL A 155 15.12 9.78 10.99
C VAL A 155 15.66 11.13 11.44
N ASN A 156 15.31 12.18 10.70
CA ASN A 156 15.72 13.54 11.02
C ASN A 156 14.51 14.30 11.55
N GLU A 157 14.70 15.05 12.63
CA GLU A 157 13.64 15.91 13.17
C GLU A 157 13.23 16.99 12.15
N PRO A 158 11.94 17.34 12.05
CA PRO A 158 11.45 18.31 11.07
C PRO A 158 12.14 19.67 11.16
N VAL A 159 12.25 20.33 10.01
CA VAL A 159 12.56 21.76 9.94
C VAL A 159 11.24 22.53 9.98
N GLU A 160 11.16 23.51 10.88
CA GLU A 160 9.93 24.29 11.07
C GLU A 160 9.48 24.96 9.77
N GLY A 161 8.20 24.82 9.44
CA GLY A 161 7.61 25.38 8.21
C GLY A 161 8.00 24.65 6.92
N ASP A 162 8.86 23.63 6.98
CA ASP A 162 9.32 22.89 5.80
C ASP A 162 9.17 21.36 5.97
N PRO A 163 8.05 20.77 5.53
CA PRO A 163 7.85 19.33 5.53
C PRO A 163 8.80 18.53 4.63
N LEU A 164 9.42 19.16 3.64
CA LEU A 164 10.23 18.49 2.61
C LEU A 164 11.74 18.75 2.77
N ALA A 165 12.17 19.40 3.86
CA ALA A 165 13.55 19.87 4.04
C ALA A 165 14.60 18.76 3.90
N HIS A 166 14.24 17.54 4.31
CA HIS A 166 15.12 16.37 4.30
C HIS A 166 15.04 15.55 3.02
N LEU A 167 14.20 15.94 2.05
CA LEU A 167 14.11 15.30 0.73
C LEU A 167 14.99 16.06 -0.25
N GLN A 168 15.85 15.32 -0.98
CA GLN A 168 16.89 15.96 -1.77
C GLN A 168 16.34 16.55 -3.08
N VAL A 169 16.49 17.87 -3.22
CA VAL A 169 16.44 18.57 -4.52
C VAL A 169 17.87 19.02 -4.88
N SER A 170 18.79 18.07 -4.89
CA SER A 170 20.23 18.29 -5.11
C SER A 170 20.62 18.33 -6.59
N SER A 171 19.72 17.92 -7.47
CA SER A 171 19.89 17.90 -8.92
C SER A 171 18.70 18.58 -9.62
N ARG A 172 18.90 18.95 -10.89
CA ARG A 172 17.86 19.56 -11.73
C ARG A 172 17.72 18.79 -13.05
N PRO A 173 16.67 17.96 -13.22
CA PRO A 173 15.64 17.65 -12.23
C PRO A 173 16.10 16.64 -11.17
N SER A 174 15.63 16.81 -9.93
CA SER A 174 15.61 15.73 -8.93
C SER A 174 14.44 14.81 -9.21
N VAL A 175 14.71 13.51 -9.26
CA VAL A 175 13.78 12.47 -9.76
C VAL A 175 13.33 11.61 -8.59
N TRP A 176 12.05 11.67 -8.25
CA TRP A 176 11.46 10.92 -7.14
C TRP A 176 10.50 9.87 -7.68
N MET A 177 10.79 8.61 -7.39
CA MET A 177 9.95 7.48 -7.73
C MET A 177 9.08 7.11 -6.53
N ILE A 178 7.75 7.23 -6.69
CA ILE A 178 6.79 6.97 -5.61
C ILE A 178 6.16 5.60 -5.80
N VAL A 179 6.45 4.69 -4.87
CA VAL A 179 6.04 3.27 -4.95
C VAL A 179 5.16 2.86 -3.79
N GLY A 180 4.61 1.65 -3.85
CA GLY A 180 3.73 1.09 -2.82
C GLY A 180 2.47 0.46 -3.42
N VAL A 181 1.63 -0.10 -2.57
CA VAL A 181 0.46 -0.87 -3.00
C VAL A 181 -0.74 0.02 -3.35
N ASN A 182 -1.73 -0.55 -4.05
CA ASN A 182 -3.00 0.12 -4.31
C ASN A 182 -3.71 0.44 -2.99
N GLY A 183 -4.35 1.61 -2.91
CA GLY A 183 -5.05 2.04 -1.70
C GLY A 183 -4.16 2.62 -0.59
N ALA A 184 -2.83 2.52 -0.69
CA ALA A 184 -1.91 3.10 0.28
C ALA A 184 -1.80 4.65 0.20
N GLY A 185 -2.39 5.28 -0.83
CA GLY A 185 -2.42 6.73 -0.97
C GLY A 185 -1.29 7.34 -1.80
N LYS A 186 -0.65 6.60 -2.71
CA LYS A 186 0.41 7.10 -3.62
C LYS A 186 0.01 8.35 -4.40
N THR A 187 -1.03 8.27 -5.21
CA THR A 187 -1.51 9.37 -6.07
C THR A 187 -1.89 10.61 -5.24
N THR A 188 -2.56 10.42 -4.10
CA THR A 188 -2.86 11.49 -3.15
C THR A 188 -1.58 12.13 -2.60
N THR A 189 -0.60 11.31 -2.19
CA THR A 189 0.70 11.78 -1.67
C THR A 189 1.46 12.58 -2.73
N ILE A 190 1.49 12.12 -3.99
CA ILE A 190 2.09 12.84 -5.12
C ILE A 190 1.44 14.22 -5.29
N GLY A 191 0.10 14.29 -5.24
CA GLY A 191 -0.62 15.55 -5.33
C GLY A 191 -0.26 16.53 -4.21
N LYS A 192 -0.19 16.05 -2.97
CA LYS A 192 0.21 16.88 -1.82
C LYS A 192 1.66 17.34 -1.91
N ILE A 193 2.60 16.45 -2.25
CA ILE A 193 4.01 16.81 -2.47
C ILE A 193 4.13 17.84 -3.60
N SER A 194 3.41 17.65 -4.70
CA SER A 194 3.39 18.58 -5.84
C SER A 194 2.97 19.98 -5.42
N ALA A 195 1.89 20.08 -4.64
CA ALA A 195 1.40 21.37 -4.14
C ALA A 195 2.40 22.04 -3.18
N LEU A 196 3.02 21.27 -2.27
CA LEU A 196 4.04 21.79 -1.35
C LEU A 196 5.29 22.29 -2.10
N LEU A 197 5.73 21.57 -3.13
CA LEU A 197 6.86 22.00 -3.97
C LEU A 197 6.52 23.25 -4.79
N ALA A 198 5.31 23.30 -5.38
CA ALA A 198 4.85 24.46 -6.14
C ALA A 198 4.72 25.72 -5.27
N GLN A 199 4.21 25.59 -4.03
CA GLN A 199 4.15 26.68 -3.04
C GLN A 199 5.55 27.25 -2.71
N LYS A 200 6.60 26.44 -2.84
CA LYS A 200 8.00 26.87 -2.71
C LYS A 200 8.62 27.40 -4.01
N GLY A 201 7.80 27.62 -5.03
CA GLY A 201 8.25 28.13 -6.33
C GLY A 201 9.05 27.12 -7.15
N LYS A 202 8.99 25.80 -6.84
CA LYS A 202 9.66 24.78 -7.64
C LYS A 202 8.87 24.45 -8.90
N LYS A 203 9.57 24.29 -10.02
CA LYS A 203 9.00 23.82 -11.28
C LYS A 203 8.90 22.29 -11.25
N VAL A 204 7.69 21.77 -11.06
CA VAL A 204 7.42 20.34 -10.88
C VAL A 204 6.79 19.72 -12.12
N LEU A 205 7.27 18.55 -12.52
CA LEU A 205 6.63 17.68 -13.51
C LEU A 205 6.16 16.40 -12.82
N VAL A 206 4.92 15.98 -13.08
CA VAL A 206 4.38 14.72 -12.57
C VAL A 206 4.20 13.73 -13.73
N ALA A 207 4.77 12.53 -13.63
CA ALA A 207 4.68 11.49 -14.65
C ALA A 207 3.63 10.44 -14.29
N ALA A 208 2.67 10.20 -15.20
CA ALA A 208 1.58 9.25 -15.00
C ALA A 208 2.00 7.80 -15.29
N GLY A 209 2.84 7.21 -14.43
CA GLY A 209 3.37 5.86 -14.62
C GLY A 209 2.47 4.71 -14.15
N ASP A 210 1.33 4.95 -13.48
CA ASP A 210 0.28 3.92 -13.28
C ASP A 210 -0.57 3.78 -14.56
N THR A 211 0.02 3.23 -15.62
CA THR A 211 -0.58 3.14 -16.96
C THR A 211 -1.75 2.15 -17.07
N PHE A 212 -1.94 1.30 -16.05
CA PHE A 212 -2.98 0.27 -16.05
C PHE A 212 -4.30 0.73 -15.42
N ARG A 213 -4.33 1.86 -14.73
CA ARG A 213 -5.51 2.33 -13.98
C ARG A 213 -5.94 3.70 -14.50
N ALA A 214 -6.86 3.70 -15.47
CA ALA A 214 -7.45 4.93 -15.99
C ALA A 214 -8.00 5.86 -14.87
N ALA A 215 -8.62 5.30 -13.83
CA ALA A 215 -9.08 6.07 -12.68
C ALA A 215 -7.94 6.74 -11.89
N ALA A 216 -6.76 6.09 -11.79
CA ALA A 216 -5.59 6.68 -11.14
C ALA A 216 -5.03 7.84 -11.95
N GLN A 217 -4.98 7.72 -13.28
CA GLN A 217 -4.58 8.81 -14.17
C GLN A 217 -5.53 10.02 -14.05
N SER A 218 -6.84 9.79 -14.10
CA SER A 218 -7.84 10.86 -13.90
C SER A 218 -7.69 11.54 -12.54
N GLN A 219 -7.46 10.76 -11.47
CA GLN A 219 -7.23 11.29 -10.13
C GLN A 219 -5.93 12.11 -10.06
N LEU A 220 -4.85 11.61 -10.67
CA LEU A 220 -3.56 12.30 -10.71
C LEU A 220 -3.69 13.65 -11.44
N LYS A 221 -4.46 13.69 -12.55
CA LYS A 221 -4.73 14.91 -13.30
C LYS A 221 -5.40 15.98 -12.43
N VAL A 222 -6.46 15.63 -11.69
CA VAL A 222 -7.14 16.55 -10.76
C VAL A 222 -6.16 17.09 -9.71
N TRP A 223 -5.28 16.24 -9.16
CA TRP A 223 -4.25 16.67 -8.21
C TRP A 223 -3.23 17.63 -8.83
N THR A 224 -2.79 17.37 -10.05
CA THR A 224 -1.82 18.23 -10.75
C THR A 224 -2.42 19.58 -11.13
N GLU A 225 -3.69 19.60 -11.55
CA GLU A 225 -4.44 20.84 -11.83
C GLU A 225 -4.60 21.67 -10.55
N ARG A 226 -4.98 21.03 -9.44
CA ARG A 226 -5.10 21.67 -8.12
C ARG A 226 -3.76 22.23 -7.62
N ALA A 227 -2.67 21.52 -7.86
CA ALA A 227 -1.32 21.95 -7.50
C ALA A 227 -0.72 22.96 -8.50
N GLN A 228 -1.40 23.21 -9.63
CA GLN A 228 -0.92 24.06 -10.73
C GLN A 228 0.45 23.62 -11.28
N VAL A 229 0.67 22.30 -11.40
CA VAL A 229 1.90 21.70 -11.94
C VAL A 229 1.62 20.98 -13.26
N GLU A 230 2.65 20.77 -14.07
CA GLU A 230 2.49 20.04 -15.33
C GLU A 230 2.42 18.53 -15.09
N ILE A 231 1.54 17.85 -15.83
CA ILE A 231 1.46 16.39 -15.91
C ILE A 231 2.01 15.89 -17.26
N PHE A 232 2.82 14.83 -17.22
CA PHE A 232 3.25 14.06 -18.37
C PHE A 232 2.42 12.78 -18.46
N ASP A 233 1.43 12.79 -19.34
CA ASP A 233 0.49 11.70 -19.60
C ASP A 233 0.33 11.51 -21.12
N PRO A 234 1.25 10.76 -21.76
CA PRO A 234 1.23 10.56 -23.21
C PRO A 234 0.14 9.54 -23.61
N LEU A 235 -0.74 9.95 -24.53
CA LEU A 235 -1.78 9.07 -25.07
C LEU A 235 -1.15 7.86 -25.78
N GLY A 236 -1.65 6.66 -25.45
CA GLY A 236 -1.29 5.42 -26.14
C GLY A 236 0.00 4.74 -25.68
N ILE A 237 0.71 5.28 -24.67
CA ILE A 237 1.85 4.59 -24.07
C ILE A 237 1.39 3.72 -22.91
N SER A 238 1.57 2.41 -23.03
CA SER A 238 1.23 1.45 -21.97
C SER A 238 2.40 1.04 -21.09
N ASP A 239 3.66 1.22 -21.52
CA ASP A 239 4.86 0.85 -20.76
C ASP A 239 5.23 1.95 -19.74
N PRO A 240 5.12 1.71 -18.42
CA PRO A 240 5.48 2.69 -17.40
C PRO A 240 6.92 3.19 -17.49
N SER A 241 7.84 2.32 -17.96
CA SER A 241 9.26 2.68 -18.10
C SER A 241 9.47 3.72 -19.21
N ALA A 242 8.67 3.66 -20.28
CA ALA A 242 8.73 4.63 -21.37
C ALA A 242 8.18 6.00 -20.92
N VAL A 243 7.04 6.01 -20.21
CA VAL A 243 6.47 7.24 -19.63
C VAL A 243 7.48 7.91 -18.69
N ALA A 244 8.13 7.14 -17.82
CA ALA A 244 9.12 7.65 -16.88
C ALA A 244 10.37 8.20 -17.58
N TYR A 245 10.88 7.51 -18.62
CA TYR A 245 12.02 7.97 -19.42
C TYR A 245 11.74 9.32 -20.08
N ASP A 246 10.64 9.41 -20.82
CA ASP A 246 10.29 10.58 -21.60
C ASP A 246 9.96 11.77 -20.70
N ALA A 247 9.33 11.53 -19.54
CA ALA A 247 9.10 12.56 -18.53
C ALA A 247 10.42 13.15 -18.01
N VAL A 248 11.40 12.32 -17.64
CA VAL A 248 12.69 12.81 -17.15
C VAL A 248 13.50 13.49 -18.26
N ALA A 249 13.45 12.97 -19.50
CA ALA A 249 14.09 13.61 -20.64
C ALA A 249 13.50 15.01 -20.93
N LYS A 250 12.17 15.12 -20.91
CA LYS A 250 11.45 16.41 -21.02
C LYS A 250 11.81 17.35 -19.88
N ALA A 251 11.85 16.84 -18.65
CA ALA A 251 12.16 17.62 -17.46
C ALA A 251 13.59 18.20 -17.52
N LYS A 252 14.55 17.40 -17.95
CA LYS A 252 15.94 17.81 -18.20
C LYS A 252 16.04 18.87 -19.30
N ALA A 253 15.31 18.69 -20.41
CA ALA A 253 15.35 19.64 -21.54
C ALA A 253 14.64 20.98 -21.26
N LYS A 254 13.75 21.02 -20.27
CA LYS A 254 12.95 22.20 -19.92
C LYS A 254 13.27 22.74 -18.52
N ASP A 255 14.41 22.38 -17.94
CA ASP A 255 14.89 22.87 -16.64
C ASP A 255 13.87 22.77 -15.50
N TYR A 256 13.22 21.61 -15.37
CA TYR A 256 12.38 21.31 -14.21
C TYR A 256 13.24 21.11 -12.96
N ASP A 257 12.73 21.52 -11.80
CA ASP A 257 13.40 21.30 -10.51
C ASP A 257 13.18 19.87 -10.02
N VAL A 258 11.97 19.35 -10.14
CA VAL A 258 11.58 18.03 -9.61
C VAL A 258 10.69 17.27 -10.58
N VAL A 259 10.91 15.96 -10.70
CA VAL A 259 10.03 15.00 -11.37
C VAL A 259 9.49 14.01 -10.36
N LEU A 260 8.17 13.94 -10.21
CA LEU A 260 7.49 12.93 -9.41
C LEU A 260 6.92 11.85 -10.33
N ILE A 261 7.25 10.59 -10.09
CA ILE A 261 6.79 9.47 -10.91
C ILE A 261 5.79 8.66 -10.11
N ASP A 262 4.52 8.64 -10.54
CA ASP A 262 3.52 7.69 -10.05
C ASP A 262 3.80 6.30 -10.63
N THR A 263 3.53 5.24 -9.87
CA THR A 263 3.77 3.86 -10.32
C THR A 263 2.58 2.97 -10.03
N ALA A 264 2.50 1.84 -10.74
CA ALA A 264 1.55 0.79 -10.43
C ALA A 264 1.75 0.26 -8.98
N GLY A 265 0.68 -0.28 -8.38
CA GLY A 265 0.67 -0.81 -7.01
C GLY A 265 -0.01 -2.17 -6.83
N ARG A 266 -0.12 -2.97 -7.90
CA ARG A 266 -0.82 -4.26 -7.90
C ARG A 266 0.03 -5.36 -7.26
N LEU A 267 0.04 -5.44 -5.92
CA LEU A 267 0.90 -6.39 -5.20
C LEU A 267 0.53 -7.87 -5.46
N HIS A 268 -0.71 -8.21 -5.81
CA HIS A 268 -1.13 -9.60 -6.05
C HIS A 268 -0.38 -10.32 -7.19
N THR A 269 0.44 -9.60 -7.97
CA THR A 269 1.39 -10.12 -8.95
C THR A 269 2.83 -9.72 -8.58
N GLN A 270 3.25 -10.00 -7.34
CA GLN A 270 4.47 -9.46 -6.71
C GLN A 270 5.71 -9.48 -7.63
N SER A 271 6.02 -10.62 -8.25
CA SER A 271 7.20 -10.75 -9.12
C SER A 271 7.14 -9.81 -10.33
N HIS A 272 6.00 -9.79 -11.03
CA HIS A 272 5.83 -8.95 -12.22
C HIS A 272 5.87 -7.44 -11.88
N LEU A 273 5.22 -7.04 -10.78
CA LEU A 273 5.27 -5.64 -10.32
C LEU A 273 6.72 -5.23 -9.99
N MET A 274 7.46 -6.04 -9.25
CA MET A 274 8.83 -5.70 -8.86
C MET A 274 9.75 -5.60 -10.07
N ASP A 275 9.60 -6.49 -11.06
CA ASP A 275 10.40 -6.44 -12.29
C ASP A 275 10.10 -5.20 -13.12
N GLU A 276 8.83 -4.78 -13.18
CA GLU A 276 8.41 -3.53 -13.82
C GLU A 276 9.04 -2.32 -13.12
N LEU A 277 8.96 -2.23 -11.79
CA LEU A 277 9.53 -1.13 -11.02
C LEU A 277 11.07 -1.09 -11.13
N LYS A 278 11.73 -2.25 -11.13
CA LYS A 278 13.19 -2.36 -11.39
C LYS A 278 13.54 -1.87 -12.81
N LYS A 279 12.70 -2.17 -13.80
CA LYS A 279 12.87 -1.68 -15.18
C LYS A 279 12.73 -0.16 -15.23
N VAL A 280 11.72 0.42 -14.56
CA VAL A 280 11.57 1.88 -14.44
C VAL A 280 12.84 2.50 -13.85
N LYS A 281 13.30 2.01 -12.68
CA LYS A 281 14.52 2.50 -12.02
C LYS A 281 15.74 2.48 -12.97
N ARG A 282 15.96 1.37 -13.69
CA ARG A 282 17.07 1.21 -14.63
C ARG A 282 17.00 2.18 -15.82
N VAL A 283 15.81 2.47 -16.29
CA VAL A 283 15.60 3.35 -17.44
C VAL A 283 15.81 4.82 -17.06
N LEU A 284 15.45 5.22 -15.84
CA LEU A 284 15.73 6.57 -15.31
C LEU A 284 17.24 6.85 -15.27
N ALA A 285 18.04 5.88 -14.84
CA ALA A 285 19.51 5.98 -14.80
C ALA A 285 20.15 6.22 -16.19
N LYS A 286 19.46 5.88 -17.29
CA LYS A 286 19.94 6.15 -18.65
C LYS A 286 19.85 7.63 -19.03
N VAL A 287 18.92 8.38 -18.43
CA VAL A 287 18.73 9.82 -18.70
C VAL A 287 19.62 10.67 -17.78
N ILE A 288 19.68 10.27 -16.51
CA ILE A 288 20.47 10.89 -15.45
C ILE A 288 21.08 9.75 -14.62
N PRO A 289 22.41 9.53 -14.64
CA PRO A 289 23.07 8.39 -13.99
C PRO A 289 22.70 8.16 -12.52
N GLU A 290 22.52 9.23 -11.75
CA GLU A 290 22.16 9.18 -10.32
C GLU A 290 20.65 8.99 -10.05
N SER A 291 19.82 8.87 -11.10
CA SER A 291 18.36 8.74 -10.93
C SER A 291 17.89 7.30 -10.73
N PRO A 292 16.80 7.09 -9.96
CA PRO A 292 16.08 8.10 -9.17
C PRO A 292 16.85 8.52 -7.92
N HIS A 293 16.74 9.81 -7.56
CA HIS A 293 17.39 10.40 -6.38
C HIS A 293 16.64 10.03 -5.10
N GLU A 294 15.33 9.85 -5.19
CA GLU A 294 14.49 9.35 -4.11
C GLU A 294 13.64 8.17 -4.62
N VAL A 295 13.58 7.10 -3.84
CA VAL A 295 12.62 6.01 -4.00
C VAL A 295 11.82 5.92 -2.71
N LEU A 296 10.63 6.52 -2.73
CA LEU A 296 9.79 6.67 -1.55
C LEU A 296 8.63 5.66 -1.61
N ILE A 297 8.54 4.81 -0.60
CA ILE A 297 7.38 3.93 -0.46
C ILE A 297 6.27 4.61 0.33
N VAL A 298 5.05 4.52 -0.17
CA VAL A 298 3.85 4.94 0.55
C VAL A 298 3.17 3.71 1.16
N LEU A 299 2.99 3.73 2.47
CA LEU A 299 2.41 2.64 3.26
C LEU A 299 1.18 3.12 4.03
N ASP A 300 0.17 2.27 4.11
CA ASP A 300 -1.03 2.50 4.91
C ASP A 300 -0.79 2.04 6.36
N ALA A 301 -0.82 2.97 7.31
CA ALA A 301 -0.59 2.67 8.72
C ALA A 301 -1.64 1.70 9.31
N ASN A 302 -2.87 1.67 8.78
CA ASN A 302 -3.92 0.74 9.21
C ASN A 302 -3.64 -0.71 8.83
N SER A 303 -2.68 -0.94 7.92
CA SER A 303 -2.28 -2.29 7.51
C SER A 303 -1.40 -2.98 8.56
N GLY A 304 -0.88 -2.27 9.57
CA GLY A 304 -0.07 -2.86 10.65
C GLY A 304 1.08 -3.69 10.10
N GLN A 305 1.25 -4.93 10.58
CA GLN A 305 2.29 -5.85 10.11
C GLN A 305 2.33 -6.09 8.58
N ASN A 306 1.22 -5.95 7.86
CA ASN A 306 1.24 -6.07 6.39
C ASN A 306 2.04 -4.93 5.75
N ALA A 307 2.05 -3.73 6.34
CA ALA A 307 2.88 -2.63 5.86
C ALA A 307 4.37 -2.92 6.05
N LEU A 308 4.75 -3.55 7.17
CA LEU A 308 6.13 -3.99 7.44
C LEU A 308 6.62 -4.99 6.39
N HIS A 309 5.82 -6.02 6.11
CA HIS A 309 6.12 -7.01 5.08
C HIS A 309 6.28 -6.38 3.70
N GLN A 310 5.37 -5.48 3.32
CA GLN A 310 5.46 -4.74 2.06
C GLN A 310 6.73 -3.90 1.99
N ALA A 311 7.05 -3.15 3.04
CA ALA A 311 8.24 -2.31 3.08
C ALA A 311 9.51 -3.14 2.81
N ARG A 312 9.61 -4.30 3.44
CA ARG A 312 10.73 -5.25 3.25
C ARG A 312 10.87 -5.69 1.79
N GLU A 313 9.78 -6.14 1.17
CA GLU A 313 9.81 -6.61 -0.23
C GLU A 313 10.23 -5.51 -1.20
N PHE A 314 9.69 -4.30 -1.05
CA PHE A 314 10.03 -3.17 -1.89
C PHE A 314 11.47 -2.69 -1.66
N ASP A 315 11.98 -2.70 -0.43
CA ASP A 315 13.38 -2.33 -0.14
C ASP A 315 14.35 -3.33 -0.75
N GLN A 316 14.09 -4.63 -0.62
CA GLN A 316 14.90 -5.67 -1.27
C GLN A 316 14.90 -5.54 -2.79
N ALA A 317 13.77 -5.15 -3.38
CA ALA A 317 13.64 -5.03 -4.83
C ALA A 317 14.25 -3.74 -5.40
N LEU A 318 14.11 -2.62 -4.69
CA LEU A 318 14.34 -1.28 -5.24
C LEU A 318 15.39 -0.46 -4.49
N GLY A 319 15.75 -0.83 -3.26
CA GLY A 319 16.58 -0.02 -2.37
C GLY A 319 15.92 1.33 -2.09
N LEU A 320 15.03 1.37 -1.11
CA LEU A 320 14.25 2.56 -0.76
C LEU A 320 15.16 3.62 -0.12
N THR A 321 14.84 4.90 -0.36
CA THR A 321 15.56 6.04 0.25
C THR A 321 14.79 6.63 1.44
N GLY A 322 13.50 6.32 1.54
CA GLY A 322 12.66 6.74 2.64
C GLY A 322 11.23 6.22 2.54
N LEU A 323 10.46 6.45 3.60
CA LEU A 323 9.08 6.01 3.71
C LEU A 323 8.12 7.17 3.95
N ILE A 324 6.87 6.94 3.55
CA ILE A 324 5.73 7.81 3.80
C ILE A 324 4.62 6.96 4.43
N LEU A 325 4.24 7.25 5.66
CA LEU A 325 3.11 6.57 6.32
C LEU A 325 1.85 7.41 6.17
N THR A 326 0.79 6.86 5.58
CA THR A 326 -0.49 7.54 5.40
C THR A 326 -1.56 6.95 6.30
N LYS A 327 -2.71 7.65 6.38
CA LYS A 327 -3.87 7.25 7.18
C LYS A 327 -3.51 7.05 8.65
N MET A 328 -2.62 7.91 9.14
CA MET A 328 -2.21 7.95 10.54
C MET A 328 -3.31 8.56 11.42
N ASP A 329 -4.29 9.24 10.82
CA ASP A 329 -5.49 9.72 11.48
C ASP A 329 -6.38 8.55 11.94
N GLY A 330 -6.56 8.44 13.26
CA GLY A 330 -7.50 7.49 13.86
C GLY A 330 -7.01 6.03 13.88
N THR A 331 -5.75 5.77 13.55
CA THR A 331 -5.21 4.41 13.59
C THR A 331 -4.82 3.98 15.01
N ALA A 332 -5.18 2.75 15.38
CA ALA A 332 -4.67 2.07 16.58
C ALA A 332 -3.37 1.31 16.32
N LYS A 333 -2.87 1.32 15.08
CA LYS A 333 -1.77 0.47 14.59
C LYS A 333 -0.50 1.26 14.25
N GLY A 334 -0.38 2.48 14.77
CA GLY A 334 0.75 3.37 14.50
C GLY A 334 2.09 2.84 15.02
N GLY A 335 2.10 1.84 15.92
CA GLY A 335 3.30 1.15 16.38
C GLY A 335 4.14 0.57 15.23
N VAL A 336 3.52 0.30 14.08
CA VAL A 336 4.19 -0.14 12.86
C VAL A 336 5.34 0.78 12.42
N ALA A 337 5.28 2.08 12.73
CA ALA A 337 6.35 3.03 12.44
C ALA A 337 7.68 2.66 13.10
N ILE A 338 7.63 2.16 14.35
CA ILE A 338 8.81 1.73 15.10
C ILE A 338 9.36 0.45 14.46
N GLY A 339 8.49 -0.52 14.19
CA GLY A 339 8.88 -1.80 13.59
C GLY A 339 9.54 -1.65 12.22
N ILE A 340 8.95 -0.82 11.37
CA ILE A 340 9.50 -0.54 10.03
C ILE A 340 10.86 0.15 10.14
N SER A 341 11.01 1.11 11.04
CA SER A 341 12.27 1.83 11.25
C SER A 341 13.37 0.88 11.76
N GLN A 342 13.03 0.00 12.70
CA GLN A 342 13.97 -1.01 13.21
C GLN A 342 14.44 -1.95 12.11
N GLU A 343 13.51 -2.47 11.31
CA GLU A 343 13.83 -3.51 10.36
C GLU A 343 14.55 -2.99 9.10
N LEU A 344 14.03 -1.91 8.51
CA LEU A 344 14.55 -1.43 7.23
C LEU A 344 15.76 -0.52 7.37
N LYS A 345 15.96 0.11 8.53
CA LYS A 345 16.98 1.15 8.74
C LYS A 345 16.89 2.27 7.69
N ARG A 346 15.67 2.58 7.26
CA ARG A 346 15.35 3.67 6.32
C ARG A 346 14.52 4.73 7.04
N PRO A 347 14.71 6.02 6.74
CA PRO A 347 14.01 7.08 7.43
C PRO A 347 12.54 7.18 6.98
N ILE A 348 11.63 7.27 7.94
CA ILE A 348 10.29 7.80 7.68
C ILE A 348 10.46 9.30 7.43
N ARG A 349 10.10 9.74 6.21
CA ARG A 349 10.24 11.13 5.78
C ARG A 349 8.99 11.93 6.09
N LEU A 350 7.84 11.36 5.77
CA LEU A 350 6.56 12.05 5.78
C LEU A 350 5.47 11.19 6.43
N VAL A 351 4.49 11.87 7.02
CA VAL A 351 3.25 11.27 7.51
C VAL A 351 2.03 12.00 6.96
N GLY A 352 1.05 11.23 6.53
CA GLY A 352 -0.28 11.70 6.14
C GLY A 352 -1.28 11.46 7.26
N VAL A 353 -1.81 12.56 7.82
CA VAL A 353 -2.77 12.57 8.94
C VAL A 353 -4.15 13.08 8.49
N GLY A 354 -4.52 12.87 7.23
CA GLY A 354 -5.80 13.36 6.71
C GLY A 354 -5.77 13.55 5.19
N GLU A 355 -6.79 14.21 4.65
CA GLU A 355 -7.02 14.34 3.20
C GLU A 355 -6.52 15.65 2.59
N LYS A 356 -6.43 16.72 3.37
CA LYS A 356 -6.03 18.05 2.88
C LYS A 356 -4.53 18.08 2.58
N ILE A 357 -4.11 19.05 1.77
CA ILE A 357 -2.69 19.26 1.43
C ILE A 357 -1.85 19.47 2.69
N VAL A 358 -2.37 20.27 3.64
CA VAL A 358 -1.74 20.58 4.93
C VAL A 358 -1.63 19.38 5.89
N ASP A 359 -2.27 18.26 5.55
CA ASP A 359 -2.25 17.04 6.36
C ASP A 359 -1.09 16.11 5.98
N LEU A 360 -0.23 16.50 5.04
CA LEU A 360 1.07 15.85 4.81
C LEU A 360 2.16 16.61 5.55
N ARG A 361 2.85 15.95 6.48
CA ARG A 361 3.83 16.57 7.36
C ARG A 361 5.14 15.79 7.36
N ALA A 362 6.22 16.46 7.75
CA ALA A 362 7.45 15.76 8.11
C ALA A 362 7.21 14.88 9.35
N PHE A 363 7.85 13.72 9.36
CA PHE A 363 7.83 12.85 10.53
C PHE A 363 8.76 13.39 11.62
N SER A 364 8.24 13.56 12.84
CA SER A 364 9.05 13.82 14.03
C SER A 364 9.04 12.57 14.90
N SER A 365 10.23 11.98 15.11
CA SER A 365 10.39 10.88 16.05
C SER A 365 10.04 11.32 17.48
N ARG A 366 10.45 12.54 17.87
CA ARG A 366 10.11 13.10 19.18
C ARG A 366 8.61 13.24 19.40
N ASP A 367 7.92 13.94 18.50
CA ASP A 367 6.47 14.14 18.65
C ASP A 367 5.72 12.81 18.60
N PHE A 368 6.17 11.88 17.76
CA PHE A 368 5.61 10.54 17.68
C PHE A 368 5.76 9.79 19.01
N ILE A 369 6.99 9.68 19.55
CA ILE A 369 7.28 9.00 20.81
C ILE A 369 6.52 9.63 21.97
N ASP A 370 6.59 10.96 22.08
CA ASP A 370 5.96 11.69 23.18
C ASP A 370 4.43 11.55 23.13
N SER A 371 3.86 11.41 21.93
CA SER A 371 2.42 11.15 21.74
C SER A 371 2.04 9.72 22.12
N ILE A 372 2.77 8.69 21.66
CA ILE A 372 2.40 7.29 21.92
C ILE A 372 2.64 6.86 23.37
N LEU A 373 3.59 7.48 24.08
CA LEU A 373 3.93 7.18 25.47
C LEU A 373 3.30 8.15 26.49
N ASP A 374 2.45 9.07 26.03
CA ASP A 374 1.76 10.03 26.90
C ASP A 374 2.74 10.82 27.80
N LEU A 375 3.84 11.29 27.19
CA LEU A 375 4.97 11.94 27.89
C LEU A 375 4.83 13.46 27.98
N SER A 376 3.89 14.01 27.24
CA SER A 376 3.69 15.43 27.21
C SER A 376 2.88 15.84 28.43
N SER A 377 3.49 16.66 29.29
CA SER A 377 2.86 17.28 30.44
C SER A 377 1.56 18.01 30.04
N PRO A 378 0.56 18.07 30.94
CA PRO A 378 -0.69 18.77 30.71
C PRO A 378 -0.51 20.25 30.35
#